data_AF-A0A3B9UQW3-F1
#
_entry.id   AF-A0A3B9UQW3-F1
#
_cell.length_a   1.000
_cell.length_b   1.000
_cell.length_c   1.000
_cell.angle_alpha   90.00
_cell.angle_beta   90.00
_cell.angle_gamma   90.00
#
_symmetry.space_group_name_H-M   'P 1'
#
loop_
_entity.id
_entity.type
_entity.pdbx_description
1 polymer ?
#
loop_
_entity_poly.entity_id
_entity_poly.type
_entity_poly.pdbx_seq_one_letter_code
_entity_poly.pdbx_strand_id
1 'polypeptide(L)'
;MWKNAYKDVKNYYSKEDIKEIEAIDPLYHINMKNYNSRDVECEAGDTVFWVEGNGLIHRCYRDNVILGNLYKDDLNDIRKASACKNNICTCFMGYINIKNLNLENHYNKSLLGRMP
;
A
#
# COMPACT_ATOMS: atom_id res chain seq x y z
N MET A 1 8.36 9.23 14.04
CA MET A 1 9.05 8.02 13.50
C MET A 1 7.98 7.05 13.05
N TRP A 2 8.15 6.33 11.93
CA TRP A 2 7.12 5.38 11.46
C TRP A 2 7.12 4.07 12.28
N LYS A 3 5.93 3.61 12.67
CA LYS A 3 5.66 2.32 13.31
C LYS A 3 4.71 1.45 12.46
N ASN A 4 5.12 0.24 12.15
CA ASN A 4 4.24 -0.76 11.53
C ASN A 4 3.27 -1.35 12.56
N ALA A 5 2.05 -1.69 12.13
CA ALA A 5 1.03 -2.30 12.97
C ALA A 5 0.86 -3.79 12.63
N TYR A 6 0.89 -4.65 13.64
CA TYR A 6 0.48 -6.03 13.52
C TYR A 6 -1.06 -6.15 13.57
N LYS A 7 -1.66 -6.87 12.61
CA LYS A 7 -3.12 -6.88 12.40
C LYS A 7 -3.76 -8.26 12.26
N ASP A 8 -2.98 -9.33 12.34
CA ASP A 8 -3.51 -10.67 12.13
C ASP A 8 -4.30 -11.18 13.37
N VAL A 9 -4.11 -10.53 14.53
CA VAL A 9 -4.84 -10.81 15.77
C VAL A 9 -5.70 -9.61 16.15
N LYS A 10 -6.99 -9.88 16.38
CA LYS A 10 -7.94 -8.86 16.83
C LYS A 10 -7.56 -8.34 18.23
N ASN A 11 -7.60 -7.03 18.41
CA ASN A 11 -7.27 -6.35 19.67
C ASN A 11 -5.86 -6.70 20.19
N TYR A 12 -4.89 -6.88 19.29
CA TYR A 12 -3.52 -7.19 19.66
C TYR A 12 -2.87 -6.11 20.54
N TYR A 13 -3.15 -4.84 20.24
CA TYR A 13 -2.69 -3.70 21.04
C TYR A 13 -3.77 -3.26 22.02
N SER A 14 -3.37 -3.00 23.26
CA SER A 14 -4.21 -2.32 24.26
C SER A 14 -4.38 -0.84 23.89
N LYS A 15 -5.28 -0.13 24.59
CA LYS A 15 -5.45 1.31 24.39
C LYS A 15 -4.21 2.09 24.82
N GLU A 16 -3.54 1.61 25.86
CA GLU A 16 -2.31 2.14 26.40
C GLU A 16 -1.18 1.99 25.37
N ASP A 17 -1.02 0.80 24.78
CA ASP A 17 -0.04 0.56 23.71
C ASP A 17 -0.27 1.51 22.53
N ILE A 18 -1.52 1.65 22.08
CA ILE A 18 -1.86 2.53 20.96
C ILE A 18 -1.46 3.98 21.29
N LYS A 19 -1.78 4.47 22.49
CA LYS A 19 -1.45 5.83 22.93
C LYS A 19 0.05 6.07 22.97
N GLU A 20 0.82 5.12 23.48
CA GLU A 20 2.29 5.22 23.53
C GLU A 20 2.91 5.20 22.13
N ILE A 21 2.40 4.36 21.23
CA ILE A 21 2.86 4.30 19.85
C ILE A 21 2.49 5.57 19.09
N GLU A 22 1.29 6.11 19.28
CA GLU A 22 0.83 7.34 18.62
C GLU A 22 1.59 8.58 19.07
N ALA A 23 2.12 8.60 20.29
CA ALA A 23 3.02 9.66 20.73
C ALA A 23 4.32 9.72 19.88
N ILE A 24 4.70 8.60 19.24
CA ILE A 24 5.89 8.47 18.39
C ILE A 24 5.53 8.58 16.90
N ASP A 25 4.41 8.00 16.51
CA ASP A 25 3.83 8.00 15.16
C ASP A 25 2.38 8.51 15.21
N PRO A 26 2.15 9.83 15.09
CA PRO A 26 0.80 10.41 15.18
C PRO A 26 -0.21 9.86 14.18
N LEU A 27 0.27 9.17 13.14
CA LEU A 27 -0.56 8.62 12.08
C LEU A 27 -0.68 7.08 12.21
N TYR A 28 -0.27 6.49 13.33
CA TYR A 28 -0.30 5.03 13.55
C TYR A 28 -1.69 4.40 13.37
N HIS A 29 -2.76 5.12 13.71
CA HIS A 29 -4.14 4.67 13.48
C HIS A 29 -4.46 4.32 12.01
N ILE A 30 -3.75 4.89 11.04
CA ILE A 30 -3.88 4.53 9.61
C ILE A 30 -3.34 3.11 9.40
N ASN A 31 -2.21 2.79 10.03
CA ASN A 31 -1.55 1.49 9.88
C ASN A 31 -2.37 0.36 10.51
N MET A 32 -3.17 0.64 11.54
CA MET A 32 -4.03 -0.32 12.24
C MET A 32 -5.27 -0.74 11.45
N LYS A 33 -5.61 -0.06 10.35
CA LYS A 33 -6.83 -0.34 9.58
C LYS A 33 -6.59 -1.38 8.47
N ASN A 34 -7.66 -2.11 8.18
CA ASN A 34 -7.80 -2.93 6.98
C ASN A 34 -8.76 -2.19 6.05
N TYR A 35 -8.34 -1.98 4.80
CA TYR A 35 -9.09 -1.18 3.84
C TYR A 35 -9.78 -2.07 2.83
N ASN A 36 -11.06 -1.80 2.54
CA ASN A 36 -11.73 -2.43 1.42
C ASN A 36 -11.03 -1.99 0.13
N SER A 37 -10.60 -2.95 -0.69
CA SER A 37 -9.85 -2.66 -1.91
C SER A 37 -10.50 -3.18 -3.17
N ARG A 38 -11.43 -4.14 -3.07
CA ARG A 38 -12.12 -4.67 -4.26
C ARG A 38 -12.88 -3.54 -4.94
N ASP A 39 -12.67 -3.40 -6.24
CA ASP A 39 -13.31 -2.41 -7.11
C ASP A 39 -13.09 -0.94 -6.69
N VAL A 40 -12.16 -0.68 -5.77
CA VAL A 40 -11.75 0.68 -5.40
C VAL A 40 -10.61 1.13 -6.31
N GLU A 41 -10.65 2.40 -6.71
CA GLU A 41 -9.57 3.01 -7.51
C GLU A 41 -8.24 2.99 -6.75
N CYS A 42 -7.21 2.53 -7.44
CA CYS A 42 -5.86 2.38 -6.91
C CYS A 42 -4.84 2.68 -8.01
N GLU A 43 -3.75 3.37 -7.67
CA GLU A 43 -2.66 3.68 -8.59
C GLU A 43 -1.82 2.44 -8.97
N ALA A 44 -2.01 1.33 -8.26
CA ALA A 44 -1.28 0.08 -8.47
C ALA A 44 -1.66 -0.59 -9.82
N GLY A 45 -0.68 -0.70 -10.70
CA GLY A 45 -0.83 -1.17 -12.08
C GLY A 45 -0.99 -0.08 -13.14
N ASP A 46 -0.97 1.20 -12.73
CA ASP A 46 -1.06 2.36 -13.62
C ASP A 46 0.18 3.25 -13.49
N THR A 47 0.29 4.00 -12.39
CA THR A 47 1.42 4.89 -12.11
C THR A 47 2.42 4.29 -11.12
N VAL A 48 2.04 3.21 -10.41
CA VAL A 48 2.87 2.50 -9.43
C VAL A 48 2.86 1.00 -9.72
N PHE A 49 4.02 0.36 -9.69
CA PHE A 49 4.18 -1.08 -9.89
C PHE A 49 5.05 -1.70 -8.80
N TRP A 50 4.83 -2.99 -8.54
CA TRP A 50 5.75 -3.79 -7.74
C TRP A 50 6.65 -4.59 -8.67
N VAL A 51 7.96 -4.53 -8.44
CA VAL A 51 8.96 -5.16 -9.30
C VAL A 51 9.86 -6.06 -8.46
N GLU A 52 9.99 -7.31 -8.87
CA GLU A 52 10.91 -8.28 -8.29
C GLU A 52 12.37 -7.98 -8.69
N GLY A 53 13.34 -8.51 -7.94
CA GLY A 53 14.76 -8.33 -8.27
C GLY A 53 15.17 -8.86 -9.65
N ASN A 54 14.45 -9.85 -10.18
CA ASN A 54 14.64 -10.40 -11.54
C ASN A 54 13.91 -9.58 -12.65
N GLY A 55 13.26 -8.47 -12.27
CA GLY A 55 12.54 -7.59 -13.17
C GLY A 55 11.08 -7.96 -13.42
N LEU A 56 10.53 -9.04 -12.86
CA LEU A 56 9.10 -9.35 -13.03
C LEU A 56 8.24 -8.22 -12.45
N ILE A 57 7.29 -7.74 -13.25
CA ILE A 57 6.40 -6.64 -12.90
C ILE A 57 5.04 -7.19 -12.50
N HIS A 58 4.52 -6.71 -11.39
CA HIS A 58 3.16 -6.95 -10.91
C HIS A 58 2.49 -5.61 -10.62
N ARG A 59 1.15 -5.62 -10.53
CA ARG A 59 0.43 -4.42 -10.08
C ARG A 59 0.79 -4.01 -8.66
N CYS A 60 0.82 -5.00 -7.76
CA CYS A 60 1.01 -4.82 -6.32
C CYS A 60 1.66 -6.08 -5.76
N TYR A 61 2.35 -5.96 -4.63
CA TYR A 61 2.96 -7.09 -3.89
C TYR A 61 2.00 -8.25 -3.57
N ARG A 62 0.70 -7.96 -3.45
CA ARG A 62 -0.34 -8.97 -3.14
C ARG A 62 -1.03 -9.52 -4.39
N ASP A 63 -0.70 -9.01 -5.57
CA ASP A 63 -1.17 -9.54 -6.84
C ASP A 63 -0.15 -10.56 -7.35
N ASN A 64 -0.61 -11.75 -7.71
CA ASN A 64 0.24 -12.82 -8.22
C ASN A 64 0.29 -12.83 -9.76
N VAL A 65 -0.33 -11.84 -10.41
CA VAL A 65 -0.35 -11.72 -11.87
C VAL A 65 0.88 -10.97 -12.35
N ILE A 66 1.73 -11.67 -13.09
CA ILE A 66 2.84 -11.08 -13.83
C ILE A 66 2.28 -10.31 -15.03
N LEU A 67 2.64 -9.03 -15.13
CA LEU A 67 2.24 -8.16 -16.23
C LEU A 67 3.30 -8.08 -17.34
N GLY A 68 4.57 -8.29 -16.99
CA GLY A 68 5.73 -8.18 -17.89
C GLY A 68 7.05 -8.23 -17.13
N ASN A 69 8.12 -7.79 -17.76
CA ASN A 69 9.46 -7.70 -17.19
C ASN A 69 10.13 -6.35 -17.52
N LEU A 70 10.60 -5.66 -16.49
CA LEU A 70 11.21 -4.33 -16.56
C LEU A 70 12.40 -4.22 -17.53
N TYR A 71 13.12 -5.32 -17.73
CA TYR A 71 14.31 -5.33 -18.57
C TYR A 71 14.03 -5.77 -20.02
N LYS A 72 12.81 -6.21 -20.32
CA LYS A 72 12.45 -6.82 -21.62
C LYS A 72 11.33 -6.09 -22.35
N ASP A 73 10.36 -5.59 -21.59
CA ASP A 73 9.12 -5.04 -22.13
C ASP A 73 9.08 -3.51 -22.00
N ASP A 74 8.37 -2.83 -22.89
CA ASP A 74 8.09 -1.40 -22.76
C ASP A 74 7.05 -1.18 -21.65
N LEU A 75 7.36 -0.31 -20.69
CA LEU A 75 6.46 0.00 -19.59
C LEU A 75 5.11 0.58 -20.05
N ASN A 76 5.07 1.28 -21.19
CA ASN A 76 3.83 1.81 -21.73
C ASN A 76 2.86 0.69 -22.17
N ASP A 77 3.38 -0.47 -22.60
CA ASP A 77 2.58 -1.64 -22.98
C ASP A 77 2.11 -2.45 -21.76
N ILE A 78 2.76 -2.25 -20.61
CA ILE A 78 2.47 -2.95 -19.35
C ILE A 78 1.37 -2.24 -18.55
N ARG A 79 1.12 -0.94 -18.77
CA ARG A 79 0.09 -0.17 -18.08
C ARG A 79 -1.29 -0.79 -18.33
N LYS A 80 -1.86 -1.39 -17.29
CA LYS A 80 -3.17 -2.07 -17.34
C LYS A 80 -3.99 -1.66 -16.13
N ALA A 81 -4.82 -0.63 -16.33
CA ALA A 81 -5.88 -0.30 -15.38
C ALA A 81 -6.78 -1.54 -15.21
N SER A 82 -6.87 -2.04 -13.99
CA SER A 82 -7.76 -3.15 -13.64
C SER A 82 -8.22 -3.01 -12.19
N ALA A 83 -9.41 -3.50 -11.88
CA ALA A 83 -9.90 -3.51 -10.50
C ALA A 83 -9.01 -4.40 -9.62
N CYS A 84 -8.85 -4.04 -8.34
CA CYS A 84 -8.14 -4.89 -7.39
C CYS A 84 -8.95 -6.16 -7.12
N LYS A 85 -8.30 -7.34 -7.21
CA LYS A 85 -8.96 -8.64 -6.95
C LYS A 85 -9.07 -8.96 -5.45
N ASN A 86 -8.23 -8.33 -4.63
CA ASN A 86 -8.24 -8.50 -3.18
C ASN A 86 -9.41 -7.75 -2.56
N ASN A 87 -10.16 -8.42 -1.68
CA ASN A 87 -11.22 -7.78 -0.89
C ASN A 87 -10.69 -6.70 0.05
N ILE A 88 -9.56 -7.03 0.70
CA ILE A 88 -9.00 -6.23 1.78
C ILE A 88 -7.52 -5.99 1.49
N CYS A 89 -7.10 -4.73 1.60
CA CYS A 89 -5.70 -4.33 1.59
C CYS A 89 -5.21 -4.07 3.02
N THR A 90 -4.10 -4.72 3.39
CA THR A 90 -3.58 -4.71 4.76
C THR A 90 -2.16 -4.15 4.87
N CYS A 91 -1.37 -4.17 3.80
CA CYS A 91 0.01 -3.67 3.84
C CYS A 91 0.06 -2.17 3.49
N PHE A 92 0.95 -1.42 4.17
CA PHE A 92 1.18 0.00 3.89
C PHE A 92 1.53 0.25 2.41
N MET A 93 2.46 -0.54 1.87
CA MET A 93 2.87 -0.48 0.46
C MET A 93 1.69 -0.65 -0.52
N GLY A 94 0.62 -1.32 -0.09
CA GLY A 94 -0.58 -1.51 -0.90
C GLY A 94 -1.57 -0.35 -0.72
N TYR A 95 -2.09 -0.15 0.49
CA TYR A 95 -3.22 0.74 0.71
C TYR A 95 -2.86 2.22 0.49
N ILE A 96 -1.56 2.57 0.55
CA ILE A 96 -1.14 3.95 0.29
C ILE A 96 -1.45 4.42 -1.12
N ASN A 97 -1.64 3.49 -2.06
CA ASN A 97 -1.98 3.77 -3.44
C ASN A 97 -3.51 3.78 -3.70
N ILE A 98 -4.34 3.56 -2.68
CA ILE A 98 -5.80 3.64 -2.83
C ILE A 98 -6.21 5.12 -2.86
N LYS A 99 -6.74 5.57 -4.00
CA LYS A 99 -6.96 7.00 -4.29
C LYS A 99 -7.91 7.65 -3.29
N ASN A 100 -9.01 6.98 -2.94
CA ASN A 100 -10.03 7.55 -2.07
C ASN A 100 -9.62 7.71 -0.59
N LEU A 101 -8.46 7.19 -0.19
CA LEU A 101 -7.91 7.43 1.15
C LEU A 101 -7.21 8.80 1.24
N ASN A 102 -6.89 9.42 0.11
CA ASN A 102 -6.24 10.72 -0.02
C ASN A 102 -5.02 10.87 0.92
N LEU A 103 -4.19 9.83 1.01
CA LEU A 103 -3.09 9.74 1.97
C LEU A 103 -1.92 10.66 1.60
N GLU A 104 -1.84 11.09 0.36
CA GLU A 104 -0.93 12.14 -0.11
C GLU A 104 -1.12 13.46 0.66
N ASN A 105 -2.34 13.76 1.10
CA ASN A 105 -2.61 14.94 1.94
C ASN A 105 -1.99 14.83 3.34
N HIS A 106 -1.67 13.61 3.79
CA HIS A 106 -1.00 13.37 5.07
C HIS A 106 0.52 13.23 4.90
N TYR A 107 1.00 12.84 3.71
CA TYR A 107 2.38 12.43 3.46
C TYR A 107 3.06 13.28 2.37
N ASN A 108 3.10 14.60 2.59
CA ASN A 108 3.80 15.63 1.80
C ASN A 108 4.60 15.12 0.58
N LYS A 109 5.94 15.01 0.72
CA LYS A 109 6.88 14.89 -0.41
C LYS A 109 6.91 13.51 -1.06
N SER A 110 6.47 12.48 -0.35
CA SER A 110 6.53 11.10 -0.85
C SER A 110 5.66 10.17 -0.04
N LEU A 111 4.74 9.51 -0.73
CA LEU A 111 3.95 8.39 -0.22
C LEU A 111 4.85 7.25 0.28
N LEU A 112 5.90 6.89 -0.48
CA LEU A 112 6.72 5.71 -0.18
C LEU A 112 7.50 5.84 1.14
N GLY A 113 7.90 7.06 1.52
CA GLY A 113 8.70 7.30 2.72
C GLY A 113 7.93 7.80 3.92
N ARG A 114 6.63 8.13 3.77
CA ARG A 114 5.84 8.80 4.82
C ARG A 114 6.58 10.03 5.39
N MET A 115 7.25 10.78 4.50
CA MET A 115 8.18 11.85 4.87
C MET A 115 7.43 13.19 4.99
N PRO A 116 7.44 13.85 6.17
CA PRO A 116 6.94 15.21 6.31
C PRO A 116 7.79 16.23 5.54
#